data_AF-A0A7Y6INP8-F1
#
_entry.id   AF-A0A7Y6INP8-F1
#
_cell.length_a   1.000
_cell.length_b   1.000
_cell.length_c   1.000
_cell.angle_alpha   90.00
_cell.angle_beta   90.00
_cell.angle_gamma   90.00
#
_symmetry.space_group_name_H-M   'P 1'
#
loop_
_entity.id
_entity.type
_entity.pdbx_description
1 polymer ?
#
loop_
_entity_poly.entity_id
_entity_poly.type
_entity_poly.pdbx_seq_one_letter_code
_entity_poly.pdbx_strand_id
1 'polypeptide(L)' 'MSALPEETGDERVDAVVAGLGRLAGLPVSEHVAVFDEAFAGLEATLAAVDDQ' A
#
# COMPACT_ATOMS: atom_id res chain seq x y z
N MET A 1 -14.69 -13.39 10.56
CA MET A 1 -14.23 -13.65 9.18
C MET A 1 -13.26 -12.55 8.83
N SER A 2 -11.96 -12.77 9.02
CA SER A 2 -10.97 -11.88 8.39
C SER A 2 -10.94 -12.28 6.93
N ALA A 3 -11.59 -11.50 6.06
CA ALA A 3 -11.36 -11.61 4.64
C ALA A 3 -9.87 -11.33 4.44
N LEU A 4 -9.12 -12.31 3.93
CA LEU A 4 -7.81 -12.01 3.35
C LEU A 4 -8.04 -10.89 2.33
N PRO A 5 -7.23 -9.83 2.32
CA PRO A 5 -7.38 -8.77 1.33
C PRO A 5 -7.41 -9.42 -0.06
N GLU A 6 -8.44 -9.10 -0.82
CA GLU A 6 -8.62 -9.59 -2.18
C GLU A 6 -7.40 -9.12 -3.00
N GLU A 7 -6.60 -10.07 -3.50
CA GLU A 7 -5.42 -9.75 -4.30
C GLU A 7 -5.87 -8.89 -5.48
N THR A 8 -5.25 -7.72 -5.62
CA THR A 8 -5.59 -6.72 -6.62
C THR A 8 -5.14 -7.13 -8.03
N GLY A 9 -4.41 -8.24 -8.13
CA GLY A 9 -3.85 -8.78 -9.37
C GLY A 9 -2.50 -8.17 -9.76
N ASP A 10 -1.99 -7.22 -8.98
CA ASP A 10 -0.64 -6.67 -9.11
C ASP A 10 0.09 -6.80 -7.76
N GLU A 11 1.13 -7.63 -7.74
CA GLU A 11 1.93 -7.91 -6.54
C GLU A 11 2.51 -6.64 -5.90
N ARG A 12 2.75 -5.59 -6.69
CA ARG A 12 3.27 -4.30 -6.20
C ARG A 12 2.20 -3.54 -5.43
N VAL A 13 0.97 -3.54 -5.93
CA VAL A 13 -0.18 -2.93 -5.26
C VAL A 13 -0.52 -3.72 -4.00
N ASP A 14 -0.49 -5.05 -4.07
CA ASP A 14 -0.73 -5.94 -2.92
C ASP A 14 0.29 -5.73 -1.79
N ALA A 15 1.56 -5.54 -2.14
CA ALA A 15 2.61 -5.22 -1.16
C ALA A 15 2.36 -3.87 -0.46
N VAL A 16 1.91 -2.85 -1.20
CA VAL A 16 1.55 -1.55 -0.63
C VAL A 16 0.35 -1.68 0.32
N VAL A 17 -0.70 -2.38 -0.10
CA VAL A 17 -1.91 -2.59 0.71
C VAL A 17 -1.62 -3.39 1.97
N ALA A 18 -0.78 -4.43 1.89
CA ALA A 18 -0.32 -5.18 3.05
C ALA A 18 0.45 -4.29 4.05
N GLY A 19 1.21 -3.30 3.55
CA GLY A 19 1.91 -2.30 4.35
C GLY A 19 1.00 -1.45 5.24
N LEU A 20 -0.23 -1.18 4.79
CA LEU A 20 -1.23 -0.44 5.59
C LEU A 20 -1.67 -1.19 6.85
N GLY A 21 -1.47 -2.51 6.93
CA GLY A 21 -1.70 -3.30 8.14
C GLY A 21 -0.90 -2.80 9.35
N ARG A 22 0.21 -2.09 9.13
CA ARG A 22 1.04 -1.49 10.20
C ARG A 22 0.30 -0.41 10.99
N LEU A 23 -0.71 0.25 10.41
CA LEU A 23 -1.46 1.34 11.04
C LEU A 23 -2.09 0.92 12.38
N ALA A 24 -2.53 -0.33 12.50
CA ALA A 24 -3.15 -0.85 13.72
C ALA A 24 -2.20 -0.90 14.93
N GLY A 25 -0.88 -0.90 14.69
CA GLY A 25 0.16 -0.92 15.73
C GLY A 25 0.81 0.43 16.01
N LEU A 26 0.43 1.48 15.28
CA LEU A 26 1.08 2.79 15.32
C LEU A 26 0.15 3.88 15.87
N PRO A 27 0.70 4.90 16.56
CA PRO A 27 -0.08 6.07 16.93
C PRO A 27 -0.51 6.84 15.69
N VAL A 28 -1.67 7.51 15.77
CA VAL A 28 -2.29 8.23 14.64
C VAL A 28 -1.36 9.29 14.03
N SER A 29 -0.46 9.86 14.81
CA SER A 29 0.56 10.81 14.31
C SER A 29 1.48 10.20 13.24
N GLU A 30 1.73 8.90 13.31
CA GLU A 30 2.60 8.16 12.37
C GLU A 30 1.81 7.64 11.15
N HIS A 31 0.49 7.71 11.17
CA HIS A 31 -0.34 7.20 10.06
C HIS A 31 -0.08 7.97 8.77
N VAL A 32 0.19 9.28 8.87
CA VAL A 32 0.50 10.13 7.71
C VAL A 32 1.73 9.61 6.97
N ALA A 33 2.81 9.28 7.69
CA ALA A 33 4.04 8.75 7.09
C ALA A 33 3.78 7.41 6.36
N VAL A 34 2.97 6.54 6.96
CA VAL A 34 2.59 5.26 6.33
C VAL A 34 1.74 5.48 5.08
N PHE A 35 0.84 6.47 5.08
CA PHE A 35 0.06 6.82 3.90
C PHE A 35 0.92 7.44 2.80
N ASP A 36 1.88 8.29 3.14
CA ASP A 36 2.82 8.88 2.18
C ASP A 36 3.68 7.80 1.50
N GLU A 37 4.18 6.83 2.28
CA GLU A 37 4.91 5.66 1.75
C GLU A 37 4.04 4.84 0.78
N ALA A 38 2.80 4.57 1.17
CA ALA A 38 1.86 3.82 0.35
C ALA A 38 1.53 4.57 -0.95
N PHE A 39 1.30 5.87 -0.86
CA PHE A 39 1.01 6.72 -2.01
C PHE A 39 2.18 6.72 -3.00
N ALA A 40 3.41 6.94 -2.52
CA ALA A 40 4.61 6.91 -3.36
C ALA A 40 4.82 5.54 -4.03
N GLY A 41 4.53 4.44 -3.32
CA GLY A 41 4.60 3.08 -3.87
C GLY A 41 3.59 2.83 -5.01
N LEU A 42 2.37 3.36 -4.88
CA LEU A 42 1.36 3.27 -5.93
C LEU A 42 1.71 4.16 -7.13
N GLU A 43 2.20 5.39 -6.90
CA GLU A 43 2.67 6.25 -7.99
C GLU A 43 3.81 5.62 -8.78
N ALA A 44 4.79 5.02 -8.10
CA ALA A 44 5.88 4.29 -8.75
C ALA A 44 5.36 3.08 -9.55
N THR A 45 4.34 2.39 -9.04
CA THR A 45 3.70 1.26 -9.71
C THR A 45 3.03 1.71 -11.02
N LEU A 46 2.31 2.83 -10.99
CA LEU A 46 1.66 3.42 -12.15
C LEU A 46 2.69 3.93 -13.18
N ALA A 47 3.72 4.65 -12.74
CA ALA A 47 4.77 5.15 -13.62
C ALA A 47 5.49 4.03 -14.39
N ALA A 48 5.72 2.89 -13.73
CA ALA A 48 6.32 1.72 -14.38
C ALA A 48 5.41 1.05 -15.44
N VAL A 49 4.09 1.32 -15.43
CA VAL A 49 3.16 0.85 -16.48
C VAL A 49 3.16 1.80 -17.68
N ASP A 50 3.32 3.11 -17.46
CA ASP A 50 3.36 4.12 -18.52
C ASP A 50 4.65 4.06 -19.39
N ASP A 51 5.72 3.44 -18.88
CA ASP A 51 7.00 3.22 -19.59
C ASP A 51 7.02 1.98 -20.53
N GLN A 52 5.86 1.35 -20.79
CA GLN A 52 5.70 0.16 -21.67
C GLN A 52 4.99 0.51 -22.98
#